data_AF-A0A944P5W2-F1
#
_entry.id   AF-A0A944P5W2-F1
#
_cell.length_a   1.000
_cell.length_b   1.000
_cell.length_c   1.000
_cell.angle_alpha   90.00
_cell.angle_beta   90.00
_cell.angle_gamma   90.00
#
_symmetry.space_group_name_H-M   'P 1'
#
loop_
_entity.id
_entity.type
_entity.pdbx_description
1 polymer ?
#
loop_
_entity_poly.entity_id
_entity_poly.type
_entity_poly.pdbx_seq_one_letter_code
_entity_poly.pdbx_strand_id
1 'polypeptide(L)'
;AGPYGPYGSPTETAGGGGVPQPRTAPDGDGRQVTVSAAGRRYSCTVVLAAAAVVAGLSAGLYGTGLLPGQGDKRDVASDPGPRPSSSAPAGSVPSAGPTRGDATGGQPKGTRKDVPKELTGTWKGTVTTARMGVASEFEITIRSGKVGEVVARDKSILPVLGTDCSGDWKLSSATDRSLVLDTSGGPNPAPGICSNGSANEQFTLNGNGTLHYKSGDNPAGNPEGDLTRSP
;
A
#
# COMPACT_ATOMS: atom_id res chain seq x y z
N ALA A 1 15.09 37.80 64.13
CA ALA A 1 15.42 37.47 65.53
C ALA A 1 14.70 36.17 65.89
N GLY A 2 15.44 35.09 66.16
CA GLY A 2 14.89 33.82 66.71
C GLY A 2 14.61 33.94 68.21
N PRO A 3 14.43 32.84 69.00
CA PRO A 3 15.49 31.80 69.07
C PRO A 3 15.16 30.37 69.62
N TYR A 4 16.17 29.48 69.56
CA TYR A 4 16.49 28.27 70.36
C TYR A 4 15.68 26.93 70.26
N GLY A 5 16.34 25.89 69.70
CA GLY A 5 16.19 24.46 70.07
C GLY A 5 17.01 24.11 71.35
N PRO A 6 17.16 22.84 71.83
CA PRO A 6 18.19 21.93 71.26
C PRO A 6 18.13 20.37 71.56
N TYR A 7 19.03 19.59 70.91
CA TYR A 7 19.55 18.21 71.18
C TYR A 7 18.59 16.97 71.09
N GLY A 8 18.93 15.83 70.46
CA GLY A 8 20.19 15.33 69.89
C GLY A 8 20.02 14.06 69.02
N SER A 9 21.09 13.73 68.26
CA SER A 9 21.38 12.51 67.49
C SER A 9 22.23 11.53 68.34
N PRO A 10 22.72 10.32 67.90
CA PRO A 10 22.61 9.60 66.63
C PRO A 10 22.26 8.08 66.76
N THR A 11 21.96 7.38 65.67
CA THR A 11 22.43 5.98 65.52
C THR A 11 22.75 5.73 64.05
N GLU A 12 24.05 5.72 63.79
CA GLU A 12 24.67 5.19 62.58
C GLU A 12 24.98 3.71 62.86
N THR A 13 24.48 2.80 62.02
CA THR A 13 25.16 1.52 61.79
C THR A 13 25.18 1.26 60.30
N ALA A 14 26.39 1.37 59.75
CA ALA A 14 26.77 1.00 58.41
C ALA A 14 26.75 -0.52 58.19
N GLY A 15 26.63 -0.91 56.92
CA GLY A 15 27.30 -2.10 56.39
C GLY A 15 26.38 -3.26 56.01
N GLY A 16 26.40 -3.61 54.74
CA GLY A 16 25.93 -4.92 54.29
C GLY A 16 25.45 -4.96 52.84
N GLY A 17 26.37 -4.88 51.88
CA GLY A 17 26.10 -5.32 50.51
C GLY A 17 25.65 -6.78 50.53
N GLY A 18 24.42 -7.04 50.09
CA GLY A 18 23.84 -8.37 49.93
C GLY A 18 23.37 -8.55 48.50
N VAL A 19 24.09 -9.40 47.76
CA VAL A 19 23.78 -9.84 46.39
C VAL A 19 22.35 -10.40 46.25
N PRO A 20 21.71 -10.29 45.06
CA PRO A 20 20.44 -10.95 44.79
C PRO A 20 20.61 -12.47 44.86
N GLN A 21 19.77 -13.13 45.66
CA GLN A 21 19.68 -14.60 45.72
C GLN A 21 19.20 -15.15 44.36
N PRO A 22 19.89 -16.14 43.76
CA PRO A 22 19.43 -16.82 42.57
C PRO A 22 18.28 -17.77 42.92
N ARG A 23 17.13 -17.63 42.24
CA ARG A 23 16.10 -18.68 42.27
C ARG A 23 16.56 -19.82 41.36
N THR A 24 16.88 -20.93 42.01
CA THR A 24 17.18 -22.23 41.43
C THR A 24 16.07 -22.66 40.47
N ALA A 25 16.47 -23.01 39.24
CA ALA A 25 15.64 -23.73 38.29
C ALA A 25 15.43 -25.18 38.76
N PRO A 26 14.29 -25.82 38.45
CA PRO A 26 14.26 -27.25 38.26
C PRO A 26 14.62 -27.57 36.81
N ASP A 27 15.76 -28.22 36.61
CA ASP A 27 16.07 -28.95 35.38
C ASP A 27 15.11 -30.16 35.27
N GLY A 28 14.51 -30.31 34.10
CA GLY A 28 13.57 -31.40 33.80
C GLY A 28 13.00 -31.28 32.39
N ASP A 29 13.82 -31.66 31.41
CA ASP A 29 13.48 -32.15 30.07
C ASP A 29 12.24 -31.60 29.33
N GLY A 30 12.52 -30.78 28.31
CA GLY A 30 11.59 -30.52 27.21
C GLY A 30 11.72 -29.09 26.69
N ARG A 31 12.46 -28.89 25.60
CA ARG A 31 12.56 -27.59 24.91
C ARG A 31 11.22 -27.23 24.27
N GLN A 32 10.35 -26.57 25.02
CA GLN A 32 9.04 -26.11 24.53
C GLN A 32 9.12 -24.62 24.17
N VAL A 33 9.16 -24.33 22.88
CA VAL A 33 9.06 -22.96 22.36
C VAL A 33 7.58 -22.62 22.28
N THR A 34 7.11 -21.69 23.13
CA THR A 34 5.74 -21.18 23.07
C THR A 34 5.76 -19.75 22.52
N VAL A 35 5.07 -19.54 21.40
CA VAL A 35 4.86 -18.21 20.82
C VAL A 35 3.49 -17.72 21.30
N SER A 36 3.41 -16.49 21.78
CA SER A 36 2.18 -15.90 22.29
C SER A 36 1.85 -14.63 21.50
N ALA A 37 0.62 -14.57 20.99
CA ALA A 37 0.03 -13.38 20.39
C ALA A 37 -1.29 -13.09 21.12
N ALA A 38 -1.50 -11.85 21.55
CA ALA A 38 -2.70 -11.40 22.28
C ALA A 38 -3.07 -12.23 23.55
N GLY A 39 -2.08 -12.78 24.26
CA GLY A 39 -2.28 -13.41 25.57
C GLY A 39 -2.92 -14.81 25.56
N ARG A 40 -3.15 -15.44 24.40
CA ARG A 40 -3.58 -16.85 24.33
C ARG A 40 -2.43 -17.75 23.84
N ARG A 41 -2.24 -18.87 24.55
CA ARG A 41 -1.26 -19.92 24.21
C ARG A 41 -1.86 -20.76 23.08
N TYR A 42 -1.18 -20.84 21.93
CA TYR A 42 -1.58 -21.73 20.84
C TYR A 42 -0.66 -22.95 20.78
N SER A 43 -1.25 -24.14 20.87
CA SER A 43 -0.55 -25.42 20.83
C SER A 43 -0.04 -25.74 19.41
N CYS A 44 1.17 -26.29 19.29
CA CYS A 44 1.86 -26.57 18.02
C CYS A 44 1.06 -27.44 17.04
N THR A 45 0.12 -28.23 17.54
CA THR A 45 -0.77 -29.05 16.71
C THR A 45 -1.73 -28.23 15.84
N VAL A 46 -2.16 -27.05 16.32
CA VAL A 46 -3.04 -26.16 15.56
C VAL A 46 -2.29 -25.47 14.42
N VAL A 47 -1.02 -25.09 14.65
CA VAL A 47 -0.16 -24.47 13.63
C VAL A 47 0.16 -25.47 12.51
N LEU A 48 0.45 -26.73 12.85
CA LEU A 48 0.73 -27.77 11.86
C LEU A 48 -0.50 -28.15 11.03
N ALA A 49 -1.70 -28.16 11.62
CA ALA A 49 -2.94 -28.41 10.88
C ALA A 49 -3.26 -27.30 9.87
N ALA A 50 -3.00 -26.02 10.21
CA ALA A 50 -3.19 -24.90 9.29
C ALA A 50 -2.21 -24.95 8.09
N ALA A 51 -0.96 -25.36 8.30
CA ALA A 51 0.02 -25.49 7.21
C ALA A 51 -0.32 -26.61 6.22
N ALA A 52 -0.89 -27.73 6.68
CA ALA A 52 -1.29 -28.84 5.81
C ALA A 52 -2.48 -28.48 4.89
N VAL A 53 -3.41 -27.63 5.35
CA VAL A 53 -4.53 -27.14 4.54
C VAL A 53 -4.05 -26.19 3.43
N VAL A 54 -3.06 -25.34 3.69
CA VAL A 54 -2.50 -24.42 2.69
C VAL A 54 -1.75 -25.18 1.59
N ALA A 55 -0.98 -26.22 1.92
CA ALA A 55 -0.21 -27.00 0.93
C ALA A 55 -1.11 -27.83 -0.01
N GLY A 56 -2.27 -28.31 0.45
CA GLY A 56 -3.23 -29.04 -0.37
C GLY A 56 -3.90 -28.18 -1.44
N LEU A 57 -4.12 -26.89 -1.16
CA LEU A 57 -4.76 -25.96 -2.10
C LEU A 57 -3.81 -25.47 -3.20
N SER A 58 -2.49 -25.48 -2.98
CA SER A 58 -1.52 -25.05 -3.99
C SER A 58 -1.24 -26.11 -5.07
N ALA A 59 -1.43 -27.40 -4.78
CA ALA A 59 -1.17 -28.47 -5.75
C ALA A 59 -2.31 -28.68 -6.78
N GLY A 60 -3.53 -28.23 -6.47
CA GLY A 60 -4.70 -28.36 -7.35
C GLY A 60 -4.76 -27.37 -8.52
N LEU A 61 -4.00 -26.27 -8.46
CA LEU A 61 -4.04 -25.19 -9.45
C LEU A 61 -3.00 -25.30 -10.57
N TYR A 62 -1.98 -26.16 -10.42
CA TYR A 62 -0.96 -26.38 -11.47
C TYR A 62 -1.28 -27.55 -12.41
N GLY A 63 -2.35 -28.32 -12.14
CA GLY A 63 -2.80 -29.44 -12.97
C GLY A 63 -3.88 -29.11 -14.00
N THR A 64 -4.46 -27.90 -13.97
CA THR A 64 -5.63 -27.55 -14.77
C THR A 64 -5.34 -26.47 -15.81
N GLY A 65 -4.22 -26.57 -16.54
CA GLY A 65 -4.08 -26.09 -17.94
C GLY A 65 -4.74 -24.77 -18.37
N LEU A 66 -4.85 -23.77 -17.49
CA LEU A 66 -5.58 -22.52 -17.72
C LEU A 66 -4.64 -21.31 -17.84
N LEU A 67 -3.48 -21.53 -18.46
CA LEU A 67 -2.65 -20.47 -19.00
C LEU A 67 -2.78 -20.47 -20.53
N PRO A 68 -3.64 -19.62 -21.11
CA PRO A 68 -3.60 -19.35 -22.54
C PRO A 68 -2.39 -18.44 -22.82
N GLY A 69 -1.39 -18.95 -23.53
CA GLY A 69 -0.41 -18.08 -24.18
C GLY A 69 1.06 -18.47 -24.06
N GLN A 70 1.42 -19.71 -24.41
CA GLN A 70 2.76 -19.97 -24.96
C GLN A 70 2.64 -20.90 -26.15
N GLY A 71 2.44 -20.29 -27.32
CA GLY A 71 2.51 -20.96 -28.61
C GLY A 71 3.81 -20.58 -29.33
N ASP A 72 4.65 -21.61 -29.52
CA ASP A 72 5.53 -21.89 -30.66
C ASP A 72 6.50 -20.82 -31.18
N LYS A 73 7.78 -21.05 -30.87
CA LYS A 73 8.91 -20.67 -31.73
C LYS A 73 9.08 -21.76 -32.78
N ARG A 74 8.91 -21.45 -34.06
CA ARG A 74 9.41 -22.27 -35.16
C ARG A 74 10.62 -21.58 -35.78
N ASP A 75 11.69 -22.35 -35.86
CA ASP A 75 12.89 -22.07 -36.62
C ASP A 75 12.58 -22.00 -38.13
N VAL A 76 13.23 -21.07 -38.83
CA VAL A 76 13.60 -21.25 -40.24
C VAL A 76 14.87 -20.46 -40.52
N ALA A 77 15.83 -21.19 -41.08
CA ALA A 77 17.18 -20.77 -41.41
C ALA A 77 17.28 -20.17 -42.84
N SER A 78 18.30 -19.30 -42.98
CA SER A 78 19.18 -19.05 -44.14
C SER A 78 18.67 -18.44 -45.47
N ASP A 79 19.06 -17.16 -45.67
CA ASP A 79 19.95 -16.60 -46.74
C ASP A 79 19.41 -16.35 -48.19
N PRO A 80 20.14 -15.65 -49.12
CA PRO A 80 20.11 -14.18 -49.37
C PRO A 80 19.68 -13.71 -50.79
N GLY A 81 19.19 -12.45 -50.87
CA GLY A 81 19.21 -11.53 -52.05
C GLY A 81 18.40 -11.93 -53.32
N PRO A 82 18.23 -11.06 -54.36
CA PRO A 82 18.56 -9.63 -54.52
C PRO A 82 17.35 -8.71 -54.89
N ARG A 83 17.57 -7.39 -54.84
CA ARG A 83 16.64 -6.33 -55.35
C ARG A 83 16.41 -6.45 -56.87
N PRO A 84 15.26 -5.96 -57.38
CA PRO A 84 15.33 -4.72 -58.15
C PRO A 84 14.16 -3.74 -57.92
N SER A 85 14.44 -2.47 -58.21
CA SER A 85 13.51 -1.33 -58.24
C SER A 85 12.65 -1.32 -59.51
N SER A 86 11.37 -0.93 -59.41
CA SER A 86 10.70 -0.08 -60.43
C SER A 86 9.25 0.29 -60.05
N SER A 87 9.01 1.60 -59.98
CA SER A 87 7.88 2.35 -60.57
C SER A 87 6.41 1.94 -60.31
N ALA A 88 5.66 2.89 -59.73
CA ALA A 88 4.19 3.00 -59.63
C ALA A 88 3.52 3.17 -61.04
N PRO A 89 2.17 3.13 -61.26
CA PRO A 89 1.10 3.66 -60.38
C PRO A 89 -0.28 2.94 -60.32
N ALA A 90 -1.09 3.43 -59.36
CA ALA A 90 -2.56 3.52 -59.28
C ALA A 90 -3.43 2.24 -59.36
N GLY A 91 -4.06 1.90 -58.23
CA GLY A 91 -5.21 1.01 -58.12
C GLY A 91 -5.90 1.17 -56.75
N SER A 92 -7.21 1.33 -56.77
CA SER A 92 -8.05 1.93 -55.72
C SER A 92 -8.57 0.94 -54.66
N VAL A 93 -8.51 1.36 -53.37
CA VAL A 93 -9.34 1.04 -52.16
C VAL A 93 -9.56 -0.43 -51.71
N PRO A 94 -10.05 -0.70 -50.47
CA PRO A 94 -9.88 -0.03 -49.16
C PRO A 94 -9.48 -1.04 -48.03
N SER A 95 -8.81 -0.61 -46.95
CA SER A 95 -9.09 -1.10 -45.57
C SER A 95 -8.09 -0.64 -44.51
N ALA A 96 -8.66 -0.43 -43.33
CA ALA A 96 -8.09 -0.63 -41.99
C ALA A 96 -7.00 0.32 -41.47
N GLY A 97 -7.42 1.11 -40.47
CA GLY A 97 -6.59 1.49 -39.32
C GLY A 97 -6.57 2.98 -39.03
N PRO A 98 -7.24 3.48 -37.97
CA PRO A 98 -6.77 4.70 -37.35
C PRO A 98 -5.44 4.38 -36.65
N THR A 99 -4.34 4.82 -37.25
CA THR A 99 -3.09 5.06 -36.53
C THR A 99 -3.37 6.12 -35.46
N ARG A 100 -3.50 5.69 -34.21
CA ARG A 100 -3.45 6.54 -33.02
C ARG A 100 -2.41 5.86 -32.13
N GLY A 101 -1.15 6.25 -32.26
CA GLY A 101 -0.65 7.54 -31.81
C GLY A 101 0.00 7.25 -30.46
N ASP A 102 1.32 7.39 -30.40
CA ASP A 102 2.12 7.19 -29.21
C ASP A 102 1.41 7.78 -27.98
N ALA A 103 1.05 6.91 -27.05
CA ALA A 103 0.51 7.30 -25.75
C ALA A 103 1.65 7.94 -24.95
N THR A 104 1.98 9.18 -25.28
CA THR A 104 2.67 10.08 -24.38
C THR A 104 1.75 10.20 -23.16
N GLY A 105 2.22 9.73 -22.00
CA GLY A 105 1.47 9.57 -20.76
C GLY A 105 0.86 10.88 -20.24
N GLY A 106 -0.23 11.31 -20.87
CA GLY A 106 -1.06 12.42 -20.43
C GLY A 106 -2.08 11.93 -19.42
N GLN A 107 -2.12 12.59 -18.27
CA GLN A 107 -3.12 12.38 -17.22
C GLN A 107 -4.54 12.42 -17.83
N PRO A 108 -5.47 11.52 -17.44
CA PRO A 108 -6.82 11.51 -17.98
C PRO A 108 -7.48 12.89 -17.85
N LYS A 109 -7.90 13.47 -18.98
CA LYS A 109 -8.67 14.72 -18.96
C LYS A 109 -10.03 14.41 -18.36
N GLY A 110 -10.34 15.05 -17.22
CA GLY A 110 -11.64 14.91 -16.56
C GLY A 110 -12.77 15.44 -17.43
N THR A 111 -13.90 14.76 -17.42
CA THR A 111 -15.14 15.18 -18.10
C THR A 111 -16.09 15.91 -17.16
N ARG A 112 -15.87 15.82 -15.84
CA ARG A 112 -16.67 16.47 -14.80
C ARG A 112 -15.91 17.62 -14.13
N LYS A 113 -16.68 18.50 -13.48
CA LYS A 113 -16.16 19.62 -12.68
C LYS A 113 -16.29 19.40 -11.17
N ASP A 114 -16.91 18.30 -10.76
CA ASP A 114 -17.33 18.00 -9.40
C ASP A 114 -17.13 16.51 -9.06
N VAL A 115 -17.06 16.21 -7.76
CA VAL A 115 -16.95 14.84 -7.25
C VAL A 115 -18.25 14.06 -7.48
N PRO A 116 -18.24 12.92 -8.20
CA PRO A 116 -19.38 12.00 -8.29
C PRO A 116 -19.85 11.52 -6.93
N LYS A 117 -21.18 11.43 -6.75
CA LYS A 117 -21.78 11.02 -5.48
C LYS A 117 -21.37 9.60 -5.10
N GLU A 118 -21.20 8.73 -6.09
CA GLU A 118 -20.77 7.34 -5.97
C GLU A 118 -19.37 7.20 -5.37
N LEU A 119 -18.55 8.26 -5.46
CA LEU A 119 -17.18 8.31 -4.93
C LEU A 119 -17.10 8.98 -3.55
N THR A 120 -18.08 9.80 -3.18
CA THR A 120 -18.15 10.42 -1.84
C THR A 120 -18.34 9.37 -0.75
N GLY A 121 -17.71 9.52 0.41
CA GLY A 121 -17.76 8.60 1.55
C GLY A 121 -16.39 8.32 2.14
N THR A 122 -16.36 7.53 3.21
CA THR A 122 -15.11 7.00 3.78
C THR A 122 -14.81 5.65 3.16
N TRP A 123 -13.58 5.49 2.68
CA TRP A 123 -13.07 4.30 2.01
C TRP A 123 -11.87 3.77 2.77
N LYS A 124 -11.80 2.47 2.97
CA LYS A 124 -10.74 1.82 3.74
C LYS A 124 -10.33 0.49 3.14
N GLY A 125 -9.03 0.21 3.15
CA GLY A 125 -8.48 -1.06 2.71
C GLY A 125 -6.98 -1.12 2.89
N THR A 126 -6.40 -2.22 2.46
CA THR A 126 -4.95 -2.41 2.47
C THR A 126 -4.37 -1.98 1.13
N VAL A 127 -3.32 -1.16 1.17
CA VAL A 127 -2.53 -0.78 0.00
C VAL A 127 -1.14 -1.41 0.09
N THR A 128 -0.57 -1.76 -1.06
CA THR A 128 0.77 -2.35 -1.14
C THR A 128 1.71 -1.40 -1.84
N THR A 129 2.86 -1.13 -1.21
CA THR A 129 3.92 -0.31 -1.81
C THR A 129 4.68 -1.16 -2.83
N ALA A 130 4.52 -0.86 -4.13
CA ALA A 130 4.98 -1.72 -5.23
C ALA A 130 6.46 -2.15 -5.14
N ARG A 131 7.35 -1.26 -4.68
CA ARG A 131 8.80 -1.54 -4.61
C ARG A 131 9.25 -2.28 -3.36
N MET A 132 8.47 -2.25 -2.28
CA MET A 132 8.85 -2.81 -0.99
C MET A 132 7.99 -4.02 -0.59
N GLY A 133 6.87 -4.27 -1.29
CA GLY A 133 5.92 -5.32 -0.93
C GLY A 133 5.28 -5.12 0.44
N VAL A 134 5.38 -3.91 1.01
CA VAL A 134 4.86 -3.58 2.33
C VAL A 134 3.39 -3.23 2.19
N ALA A 135 2.56 -4.02 2.84
CA ALA A 135 1.14 -3.77 2.99
C ALA A 135 0.89 -2.82 4.17
N SER A 136 0.03 -1.82 3.98
CA SER A 136 -0.39 -0.88 5.01
C SER A 136 -1.87 -0.56 4.87
N GLU A 137 -2.54 -0.30 5.99
CA GLU A 137 -3.90 0.21 5.98
C GLU A 137 -3.94 1.63 5.44
N PHE A 138 -4.92 1.91 4.58
CA PHE A 138 -5.19 3.22 4.03
C PHE A 138 -6.67 3.54 4.22
N GLU A 139 -6.96 4.74 4.70
CA GLU A 139 -8.32 5.23 4.92
C GLU A 139 -8.41 6.66 4.38
N ILE A 140 -9.44 6.94 3.59
CA ILE A 140 -9.68 8.26 3.01
C ILE A 140 -11.15 8.63 3.09
N THR A 141 -11.45 9.86 3.48
CA THR A 141 -12.80 10.41 3.42
C THR A 141 -12.90 11.40 2.27
N ILE A 142 -13.73 11.06 1.27
CA ILE A 142 -14.00 11.88 0.09
C ILE A 142 -15.34 12.58 0.29
N ARG A 143 -15.39 13.89 0.09
CA ARG A 143 -16.57 14.75 0.23
C ARG A 143 -16.95 15.33 -1.13
N SER A 144 -18.16 15.88 -1.20
CA SER A 144 -18.57 16.69 -2.35
C SER A 144 -17.69 17.94 -2.48
N GLY A 145 -17.46 18.37 -3.71
CA GLY A 145 -16.70 19.58 -4.03
C GLY A 145 -16.38 19.66 -5.51
N LYS A 146 -15.65 20.69 -5.91
CA LYS A 146 -15.31 21.00 -7.31
C LYS A 146 -13.82 20.91 -7.57
N VAL A 147 -13.47 20.81 -8.85
CA VAL A 147 -12.07 20.89 -9.30
C VAL A 147 -11.43 22.18 -8.75
N GLY A 148 -10.26 22.03 -8.13
CA GLY A 148 -9.53 23.10 -7.45
C GLY A 148 -9.80 23.21 -5.94
N GLU A 149 -10.83 22.54 -5.42
CA GLU A 149 -11.15 22.53 -3.98
C GLU A 149 -10.50 21.34 -3.26
N VAL A 150 -10.27 21.47 -1.96
CA VAL A 150 -9.94 20.33 -1.08
C VAL A 150 -11.20 19.50 -0.90
N VAL A 151 -11.18 18.25 -1.38
CA VAL A 151 -12.36 17.38 -1.37
C VAL A 151 -12.16 16.10 -0.57
N ALA A 152 -10.93 15.76 -0.20
CA ALA A 152 -10.68 14.57 0.59
C ALA A 152 -9.59 14.80 1.65
N ARG A 153 -9.62 13.96 2.67
CA ARG A 153 -8.58 13.88 3.69
C ARG A 153 -8.35 12.41 4.02
N ASP A 154 -7.10 11.98 4.01
CA ASP A 154 -6.71 10.63 4.40
C ASP A 154 -6.38 10.55 5.89
N LYS A 155 -6.27 9.32 6.37
CA LYS A 155 -5.74 8.97 7.68
C LYS A 155 -4.58 8.00 7.47
N SER A 156 -3.37 8.52 7.60
CA SER A 156 -2.15 7.75 7.36
C SER A 156 -1.23 7.88 8.58
N ILE A 157 -1.14 6.82 9.37
CA ILE A 157 -0.25 6.75 10.54
C ILE A 157 0.82 5.70 10.25
N LEU A 158 2.09 6.13 10.19
CA LEU A 158 3.20 5.19 10.02
C LEU A 158 3.41 4.38 11.32
N PRO A 159 3.27 3.04 11.29
CA PRO A 159 3.23 2.21 12.50
C PRO A 159 4.55 2.17 13.27
N VAL A 160 5.69 2.38 12.60
CA VAL A 160 7.02 2.28 13.22
C VAL A 160 7.31 3.44 14.17
N LEU A 161 6.71 4.61 13.95
CA LEU A 161 6.99 5.84 14.72
C LEU A 161 5.73 6.50 15.29
N GLY A 162 4.54 6.03 14.92
CA GLY A 162 3.27 6.71 15.23
C GLY A 162 3.12 8.06 14.52
N THR A 163 3.96 8.33 13.52
CA THR A 163 3.98 9.61 12.80
C THR A 163 2.72 9.74 11.96
N ASP A 164 2.04 10.87 12.13
CA ASP A 164 0.88 11.26 11.33
C ASP A 164 1.33 11.87 9.99
N CYS A 165 1.01 11.18 8.90
CA CYS A 165 1.20 11.61 7.53
C CYS A 165 -0.11 12.02 6.83
N SER A 166 -1.20 12.20 7.60
CA SER A 166 -2.51 12.57 7.06
C SER A 166 -2.49 13.95 6.41
N GLY A 167 -3.07 14.07 5.22
CA GLY A 167 -3.06 15.28 4.42
C GLY A 167 -4.43 15.61 3.81
N ASP A 168 -4.55 16.84 3.33
CA ASP A 168 -5.70 17.32 2.56
C ASP A 168 -5.44 17.15 1.05
N TRP A 169 -6.46 16.73 0.31
CA TRP A 169 -6.36 16.30 -1.08
C TRP A 169 -7.26 17.17 -1.95
N LYS A 170 -6.63 17.90 -2.88
CA LYS A 170 -7.32 18.80 -3.81
C LYS A 170 -7.79 18.07 -5.06
N LEU A 171 -9.00 18.35 -5.54
CA LEU A 171 -9.50 17.75 -6.77
C LEU A 171 -8.82 18.35 -8.00
N SER A 172 -8.07 17.55 -8.76
CA SER A 172 -7.42 17.96 -10.00
C SER A 172 -8.30 17.68 -11.22
N SER A 173 -8.93 16.51 -11.27
CA SER A 173 -9.88 16.15 -12.34
C SER A 173 -10.85 15.06 -11.90
N ALA A 174 -12.02 15.00 -12.55
CA ALA A 174 -13.04 14.00 -12.28
C ALA A 174 -13.67 13.45 -13.57
N THR A 175 -14.06 12.19 -13.53
CA THR A 175 -15.02 11.55 -14.47
C THR A 175 -16.19 11.02 -13.65
N ASP A 176 -17.15 10.31 -14.26
CA ASP A 176 -18.25 9.68 -13.52
C ASP A 176 -17.78 8.59 -12.53
N ARG A 177 -16.60 8.01 -12.75
CA ARG A 177 -16.11 6.87 -11.96
C ARG A 177 -14.70 7.04 -11.42
N SER A 178 -14.01 8.12 -11.73
CA SER A 178 -12.64 8.32 -11.30
C SER A 178 -12.36 9.74 -10.84
N LEU A 179 -11.43 9.87 -9.90
CA LEU A 179 -10.87 11.14 -9.45
C LEU A 179 -9.35 11.10 -9.66
N VAL A 180 -8.79 12.27 -9.99
CA VAL A 180 -7.36 12.54 -9.77
C VAL A 180 -7.25 13.64 -8.73
N LEU A 181 -6.52 13.36 -7.67
CA LEU A 181 -6.31 14.26 -6.55
C LEU A 181 -4.83 14.70 -6.48
N ASP A 182 -4.63 15.90 -5.96
CA ASP A 182 -3.32 16.51 -5.72
C ASP A 182 -3.10 16.70 -4.21
N THR A 183 -2.06 16.03 -3.69
CA THR A 183 -1.61 16.09 -2.30
C THR A 183 -0.34 16.94 -2.14
N SER A 184 0.26 17.42 -3.23
CA SER A 184 1.55 18.11 -3.23
C SER A 184 1.50 19.58 -2.79
N GLY A 185 0.30 20.17 -2.79
CA GLY A 185 0.10 21.58 -2.43
C GLY A 185 -0.15 21.85 -0.95
N GLY A 186 -0.35 20.81 -0.13
CA GLY A 186 -0.63 20.94 1.31
C GLY A 186 0.64 20.96 2.17
N PRO A 187 0.56 21.43 3.43
CA PRO A 187 1.69 21.33 4.37
C PRO A 187 2.00 19.86 4.68
N ASN A 188 3.27 19.48 4.61
CA ASN A 188 3.73 18.17 5.05
C ASN A 188 3.90 18.18 6.59
N PRO A 189 3.11 17.39 7.35
CA PRO A 189 3.14 17.41 8.81
C PRO A 189 4.45 16.85 9.41
N ALA A 190 5.19 16.02 8.67
CA ALA A 190 6.48 15.50 9.11
C ALA A 190 7.49 15.42 7.95
N PRO A 191 8.08 16.56 7.55
CA PRO A 191 9.09 16.60 6.49
C PRO A 191 10.27 15.68 6.78
N GLY A 192 10.72 14.94 5.78
CA GLY A 192 11.81 13.95 5.90
C GLY A 192 11.37 12.56 6.40
N ILE A 193 10.14 12.43 6.90
CA ILE A 193 9.52 11.14 7.25
C ILE A 193 8.38 10.83 6.28
N CYS A 194 7.43 11.76 6.10
CA CYS A 194 6.36 11.64 5.14
C CYS A 194 6.81 12.23 3.80
N SER A 195 6.33 11.65 2.69
CA SER A 195 6.51 12.25 1.37
C SER A 195 5.81 13.61 1.28
N ASN A 196 6.25 14.43 0.32
CA ASN A 196 5.56 15.67 -0.02
C ASN A 196 4.32 15.44 -0.91
N GLY A 197 3.92 14.19 -1.16
CA GLY A 197 2.75 13.86 -1.96
C GLY A 197 3.01 13.92 -3.47
N SER A 198 1.91 13.83 -4.24
CA SER A 198 1.89 13.85 -5.70
C SER A 198 0.68 14.62 -6.22
N ALA A 199 0.80 15.15 -7.43
CA ALA A 199 -0.33 15.76 -8.16
C ALA A 199 -1.20 14.74 -8.91
N ASN A 200 -0.86 13.44 -8.82
CA ASN A 200 -1.47 12.37 -9.62
C ASN A 200 -1.89 11.17 -8.76
N GLU A 201 -2.63 11.43 -7.70
CA GLU A 201 -3.26 10.39 -6.89
C GLU A 201 -4.57 9.94 -7.53
N GLN A 202 -4.67 8.67 -7.92
CA GLN A 202 -5.78 8.19 -8.76
C GLN A 202 -6.73 7.30 -7.98
N PHE A 203 -8.03 7.59 -8.09
CA PHE A 203 -9.11 6.76 -7.56
C PHE A 203 -10.05 6.34 -8.68
N THR A 204 -10.44 5.07 -8.75
CA THR A 204 -11.39 4.55 -9.75
C THR A 204 -12.37 3.57 -9.12
N LEU A 205 -13.67 3.81 -9.31
CA LEU A 205 -14.71 2.91 -8.82
C LEU A 205 -14.78 1.66 -9.70
N ASN A 206 -14.46 0.52 -9.10
CA ASN A 206 -14.55 -0.79 -9.73
C ASN A 206 -16.02 -1.21 -9.96
N GLY A 207 -16.24 -2.15 -10.88
CA GLY A 207 -17.58 -2.67 -11.19
C GLY A 207 -18.27 -3.35 -10.01
N ASN A 208 -17.51 -3.87 -9.05
CA ASN A 208 -17.98 -4.50 -7.81
C ASN A 208 -18.26 -3.50 -6.67
N GLY A 209 -18.08 -2.19 -6.90
CA GLY A 209 -18.31 -1.14 -5.91
C GLY A 209 -17.15 -0.83 -4.97
N THR A 210 -15.99 -1.49 -5.10
CA THR A 210 -14.76 -1.06 -4.40
C THR A 210 -14.11 0.13 -5.11
N LEU A 211 -13.33 0.91 -4.37
CA LEU A 211 -12.58 2.05 -4.90
C LEU A 211 -11.11 1.67 -5.04
N HIS A 212 -10.65 1.51 -6.26
CA HIS A 212 -9.24 1.29 -6.55
C HIS A 212 -8.46 2.58 -6.33
N TYR A 213 -7.43 2.54 -5.50
CA TYR A 213 -6.49 3.63 -5.27
C TYR A 213 -5.12 3.27 -5.86
N LYS A 214 -4.52 4.21 -6.60
CA LYS A 214 -3.18 4.10 -7.17
C LYS A 214 -2.43 5.41 -6.98
N SER A 215 -1.32 5.34 -6.25
CA SER A 215 -0.53 6.52 -5.96
C SER A 215 0.46 6.92 -7.06
N GLY A 216 0.50 8.22 -7.35
CA GLY A 216 1.50 8.85 -8.19
C GLY A 216 2.76 9.26 -7.43
N ASP A 217 2.84 8.97 -6.13
CA ASP A 217 3.94 9.39 -5.26
C ASP A 217 5.12 8.39 -5.32
N ASN A 218 6.12 8.73 -6.15
CA ASN A 218 7.34 7.93 -6.30
C ASN A 218 8.19 7.88 -5.01
N PRO A 219 8.43 8.99 -4.28
CA PRO A 219 9.09 8.94 -2.97
C PRO A 219 8.39 8.02 -1.94
N ALA A 220 7.06 7.95 -1.95
CA ALA A 220 6.29 7.03 -1.10
C ALA A 220 6.26 5.58 -1.62
N GLY A 221 6.84 5.31 -2.80
CA GLY A 221 6.93 3.97 -3.38
C GLY A 221 5.67 3.49 -4.10
N ASN A 222 4.79 4.42 -4.49
CA ASN A 222 3.57 4.17 -5.27
C ASN A 222 2.65 3.10 -4.64
N PRO A 223 2.10 3.33 -3.43
CA PRO A 223 1.11 2.44 -2.85
C PRO A 223 -0.14 2.30 -3.74
N GLU A 224 -0.67 1.09 -3.82
CA GLU A 224 -1.85 0.75 -4.63
C GLU A 224 -2.70 -0.32 -3.93
N GLY A 225 -4.03 -0.25 -4.05
CA GLY A 225 -4.93 -1.25 -3.49
C GLY A 225 -6.41 -0.92 -3.68
N ASP A 226 -7.28 -1.89 -3.41
CA ASP A 226 -8.73 -1.70 -3.45
C ASP A 226 -9.27 -1.38 -2.06
N LEU A 227 -10.11 -0.36 -2.00
CA LEU A 227 -10.74 0.13 -0.78
C LEU A 227 -12.22 -0.22 -0.77
N THR A 228 -12.71 -0.61 0.39
CA THR A 228 -14.13 -0.83 0.66
C THR A 228 -14.74 0.40 1.32
N ARG A 229 -15.99 0.67 1.01
CA ARG A 229 -16.71 1.76 1.66
C ARG A 229 -16.94 1.39 3.12
N SER A 230 -16.48 2.25 4.04
CA SER A 230 -16.75 2.09 5.46
C SER A 230 -18.22 2.42 5.74
N PRO A 231 -18.88 1.69 6.66
CA PRO A 231 -20.27 1.94 7.05
C PRO A 231 -20.52 3.35 7.59
#